data_AF-A0A3B0WMM7-F1
#
_entry.id   AF-A0A3B0WMM7-F1
#
_cell.length_a   1.000
_cell.length_b   1.000
_cell.length_c   1.000
_cell.angle_alpha   90.00
_cell.angle_beta   90.00
_cell.angle_gamma   90.00
#
_symmetry.space_group_name_H-M   'P 1'
#
loop_
_entity.id
_entity.type
_entity.pdbx_description
1 polymer ?
#
loop_
_entity_poly.entity_id
_entity_poly.type
_entity_poly.pdbx_seq_one_letter_code
_entity_poly.pdbx_strand_id
1 'polypeptide(L)'
;MLNQLKSQFHQISLPRLTAYFIILLGGIFIFSPALFSGQYNGFKLDKSSLIPLNEIHHGGPPKDGIPSIDSPKFITAPEATTLHDNDRVIGISTKSSVKAYPIRILNWHEIVNDGDIVISYCPLCGTGMAFISPNADFGVSGLLYNSDMLLYDRKTESLWSQIFGKAISGPRKGEALELIAVENTSWKNWQDNHPDTLVLSEK
;
A
#
# COMPACT_ATOMS: atom_id res chain seq x y z
N MET A 1 -56.54 23.89 12.13
CA MET A 1 -55.14 23.57 11.74
C MET A 1 -55.03 22.40 10.76
N LEU A 2 -55.84 21.33 10.86
CA LEU A 2 -55.80 20.18 9.92
C LEU A 2 -56.28 20.48 8.48
N ASN A 3 -57.17 21.46 8.28
CA ASN A 3 -57.74 21.74 6.95
C ASN A 3 -56.85 22.60 6.03
N GLN A 4 -55.85 23.31 6.57
CA GLN A 4 -54.91 24.06 5.73
C GLN A 4 -53.80 23.18 5.14
N LEU A 5 -53.48 22.05 5.77
CA LEU A 5 -52.52 21.08 5.24
C LEU A 5 -53.08 20.27 4.05
N LYS A 6 -54.39 19.96 4.03
CA LYS A 6 -55.01 19.23 2.89
C LYS A 6 -55.08 20.04 1.59
N SER A 7 -55.16 21.36 1.69
CA SER A 7 -55.29 22.26 0.53
C SER A 7 -54.03 22.32 -0.34
N GLN A 8 -52.85 22.20 0.26
CA GLN A 8 -51.59 22.28 -0.50
C GLN A 8 -51.27 21.03 -1.33
N PHE A 9 -51.87 19.87 -1.03
CA PHE A 9 -51.62 18.63 -1.77
C PHE A 9 -52.40 18.50 -3.09
N HIS A 10 -53.42 19.34 -3.32
CA HIS A 10 -54.27 19.26 -4.52
C HIS A 10 -53.84 20.18 -5.68
N GLN A 11 -52.72 20.91 -5.56
CA GLN A 11 -52.23 21.82 -6.60
C GLN A 11 -50.89 21.41 -7.22
N ILE A 12 -50.53 20.13 -7.15
CA ILE A 12 -49.38 19.60 -7.88
C ILE A 12 -49.89 19.11 -9.24
N SER A 13 -49.76 19.96 -10.26
CA SER A 13 -50.09 19.56 -11.63
C SER A 13 -49.13 18.46 -12.11
N LEU A 14 -49.64 17.53 -12.92
CA LEU A 14 -48.88 16.42 -13.52
C LEU A 14 -47.48 16.82 -14.07
N PRO A 15 -47.29 17.97 -14.76
CA PRO A 15 -45.98 18.41 -15.23
C PRO A 15 -44.99 18.83 -14.11
N ARG A 16 -45.48 19.22 -12.93
CA ARG A 16 -44.62 19.50 -11.77
C ARG A 16 -44.13 18.20 -11.14
N LEU A 17 -44.98 17.18 -11.07
CA LEU A 17 -44.61 15.83 -10.60
C LEU A 17 -43.55 15.19 -11.51
N THR A 18 -43.65 15.33 -12.82
CA THR A 18 -42.62 14.85 -13.75
C THR A 18 -41.32 15.64 -13.66
N ALA A 19 -41.37 16.97 -13.47
CA ALA A 19 -40.18 17.78 -13.23
C ALA A 19 -39.45 17.38 -11.93
N TYR A 20 -40.18 17.13 -10.83
CA TYR A 20 -39.57 16.63 -9.59
C TYR A 20 -38.99 15.23 -9.76
N PHE A 21 -39.63 14.34 -10.54
CA PHE A 21 -39.11 13.00 -10.82
C PHE A 21 -37.83 13.04 -11.68
N ILE A 22 -37.75 13.96 -12.65
CA ILE A 22 -36.54 14.19 -13.48
C ILE A 22 -35.41 14.83 -12.66
N ILE A 23 -35.71 15.75 -11.74
CA ILE A 23 -34.72 16.35 -10.84
C ILE A 23 -34.24 15.31 -9.79
N LEU A 24 -35.11 14.41 -9.32
CA LEU A 24 -34.75 13.32 -8.43
C LEU A 24 -33.87 12.27 -9.15
N LEU A 25 -34.21 11.90 -10.40
CA LEU A 25 -33.40 11.01 -11.24
C LEU A 25 -32.08 11.65 -11.68
N GLY A 26 -32.07 12.95 -12.00
CA GLY A 26 -30.88 13.71 -12.34
C GLY A 26 -29.96 13.97 -11.14
N GLY A 27 -30.54 14.16 -9.94
CA GLY A 27 -29.80 14.32 -8.68
C GLY A 27 -29.09 13.04 -8.23
N ILE A 28 -29.65 11.87 -8.54
CA ILE A 28 -29.00 10.57 -8.31
C ILE A 28 -27.79 10.36 -9.24
N PHE A 29 -27.74 11.04 -10.40
CA PHE A 29 -26.62 10.94 -11.34
C PHE A 29 -25.46 11.89 -11.07
N ILE A 30 -25.62 12.89 -10.20
CA ILE A 30 -24.59 13.92 -9.94
C ILE A 30 -23.78 13.64 -8.65
N PHE A 31 -24.14 12.62 -7.88
CA PHE A 31 -23.38 12.20 -6.69
C PHE A 31 -22.61 10.90 -6.94
N SER A 32 -21.48 11.00 -7.64
CA SER A 32 -20.25 10.24 -7.33
C SER A 32 -19.09 10.64 -8.23
N PRO A 33 -18.25 11.61 -7.84
CA PRO A 33 -16.94 11.80 -8.45
C PRO A 33 -15.94 10.68 -8.12
N ALA A 34 -16.37 9.60 -7.44
CA ALA A 34 -15.50 8.53 -6.94
C ALA A 34 -15.62 7.18 -7.70
N LEU A 35 -16.46 7.07 -8.73
CA LEU A 35 -16.76 5.78 -9.37
C LEU A 35 -15.65 5.18 -10.25
N PHE A 36 -14.49 5.82 -10.38
CA PHE A 36 -13.35 5.30 -11.14
C PHE A 36 -11.97 5.57 -10.50
N SER A 37 -11.85 5.54 -9.17
CA SER A 37 -10.72 4.72 -8.69
C SER A 37 -11.15 3.30 -9.06
N GLY A 38 -10.62 2.78 -10.17
CA GLY A 38 -11.08 1.49 -10.70
C GLY A 38 -11.03 0.43 -9.61
N GLN A 39 -11.82 -0.65 -9.74
CA GLN A 39 -11.84 -1.81 -8.82
C GLN A 39 -10.43 -2.22 -8.33
N TYR A 40 -9.40 -1.98 -9.15
CA TYR A 40 -8.00 -2.28 -8.90
C TYR A 40 -7.12 -1.02 -8.79
N ASN A 41 -7.59 0.06 -8.16
CA ASN A 41 -6.81 1.24 -7.79
C ASN A 41 -5.97 1.88 -8.92
N GLY A 42 -6.54 1.89 -10.15
CA GLY A 42 -5.87 2.42 -11.34
C GLY A 42 -5.01 1.41 -12.12
N PHE A 43 -4.80 0.19 -11.60
CA PHE A 43 -4.09 -0.87 -12.30
C PHE A 43 -4.99 -1.58 -13.32
N LYS A 44 -4.44 -1.89 -14.49
CA LYS A 44 -5.12 -2.66 -15.53
C LYS A 44 -4.90 -4.16 -15.28
N LEU A 45 -5.92 -4.82 -14.72
CA LEU A 45 -5.91 -6.26 -14.48
C LEU A 45 -6.86 -6.98 -15.42
N ASP A 46 -6.45 -8.15 -15.89
CA ASP A 46 -7.25 -9.04 -16.72
C ASP A 46 -7.12 -10.50 -16.26
N LYS A 47 -7.85 -11.39 -16.93
CA LYS A 47 -7.91 -12.84 -16.59
C LYS A 47 -6.55 -13.55 -16.69
N SER A 48 -5.54 -12.91 -17.25
CA SER A 48 -4.19 -13.46 -17.35
C SER A 48 -3.36 -13.26 -16.08
N SER A 49 -3.88 -12.55 -15.06
CA SER A 49 -3.31 -12.47 -13.71
C SER A 49 -2.99 -13.87 -13.16
N LEU A 50 -1.87 -14.00 -12.45
CA LEU A 50 -1.46 -15.26 -11.82
C LEU A 50 -2.22 -15.58 -10.53
N ILE A 51 -3.02 -14.64 -10.04
CA ILE A 51 -3.93 -14.81 -8.90
C ILE A 51 -5.38 -14.46 -9.30
N PRO A 52 -6.40 -15.06 -8.66
CA PRO A 52 -7.79 -14.78 -8.97
C PRO A 52 -8.16 -13.32 -8.74
N LEU A 53 -8.74 -12.67 -9.76
CA LEU A 53 -9.08 -11.24 -9.68
C LEU A 53 -10.09 -10.90 -8.57
N ASN A 54 -10.99 -11.84 -8.25
CA ASN A 54 -11.97 -11.70 -7.18
C ASN A 54 -11.38 -11.83 -5.76
N GLU A 55 -10.10 -12.22 -5.66
CA GLU A 55 -9.34 -12.26 -4.40
C GLU A 55 -8.38 -11.07 -4.26
N ILE A 56 -8.35 -10.17 -5.25
CA ILE A 56 -7.65 -8.90 -5.16
C ILE A 56 -8.60 -7.87 -4.57
N HIS A 57 -8.25 -7.35 -3.40
CA HIS A 57 -9.08 -6.42 -2.65
C HIS A 57 -8.43 -5.06 -2.54
N HIS A 58 -9.23 -4.01 -2.47
CA HIS A 58 -8.75 -2.66 -2.18
C HIS A 58 -8.43 -2.55 -0.68
N GLY A 59 -7.22 -2.12 -0.34
CA GLY A 59 -6.74 -1.97 1.03
C GLY A 59 -7.21 -0.70 1.74
N GLY A 60 -7.76 0.26 0.99
CA GLY A 60 -8.32 1.52 1.51
C GLY A 60 -7.59 2.75 0.98
N PRO A 61 -6.25 2.83 1.11
CA PRO A 61 -5.46 3.88 0.47
C PRO A 61 -5.53 3.82 -1.06
N PRO A 62 -5.52 4.97 -1.76
CA PRO A 62 -5.30 4.99 -3.20
C PRO A 62 -3.88 4.53 -3.56
N LYS A 63 -3.59 4.35 -4.85
CA LYS A 63 -2.23 4.09 -5.34
C LYS A 63 -1.31 5.21 -4.85
N ASP A 64 -0.18 4.84 -4.23
CA ASP A 64 0.75 5.73 -3.54
C ASP A 64 0.13 6.61 -2.43
N GLY A 65 -1.06 6.24 -1.93
CA GLY A 65 -1.67 6.89 -0.76
C GLY A 65 -0.86 6.68 0.53
N ILE A 66 0.04 5.70 0.51
CA ILE A 66 1.10 5.48 1.49
C ILE A 66 2.43 5.69 0.75
N PRO A 67 3.20 6.75 1.08
CA PRO A 67 4.41 7.08 0.33
C PRO A 67 5.57 6.16 0.73
N SER A 68 6.17 5.49 -0.26
CA SER A 68 7.42 4.75 -0.05
C SER A 68 8.59 5.70 0.25
N ILE A 69 9.66 5.15 0.84
CA ILE A 69 10.95 5.84 0.96
C ILE A 69 11.80 5.47 -0.25
N ASP A 70 12.03 6.43 -1.15
CA ASP A 70 12.83 6.20 -2.37
C ASP A 70 14.28 6.70 -2.24
N SER A 71 14.59 7.42 -1.16
CA SER A 71 15.94 7.92 -0.87
C SER A 71 16.24 7.77 0.62
N PRO A 72 16.41 6.51 1.09
CA PRO A 72 16.57 6.24 2.51
C PRO A 72 17.87 6.86 3.04
N LYS A 73 17.78 7.42 4.24
CA LYS A 73 18.93 7.90 5.00
C LYS A 73 19.21 6.94 6.13
N PHE A 74 20.49 6.74 6.39
CA PHE A 74 20.95 5.84 7.44
C PHE A 74 21.85 6.58 8.42
N ILE A 75 21.68 6.24 9.69
CA ILE A 75 22.54 6.66 10.79
C ILE A 75 23.19 5.44 11.43
N THR A 76 24.22 5.64 12.23
CA THR A 76 24.85 4.55 12.98
C THR A 76 23.98 4.12 14.17
N ALA A 77 24.19 2.90 14.68
CA ALA A 77 23.46 2.41 15.84
C ALA A 77 23.55 3.33 17.09
N PRO A 78 24.71 3.93 17.44
CA PRO A 78 24.79 4.90 18.55
C PRO A 78 24.01 6.20 18.32
N GLU A 79 23.83 6.62 17.08
CA GLU A 79 23.07 7.83 16.72
C GLU A 79 21.55 7.60 16.76
N ALA A 80 21.10 6.34 16.73
CA ALA A 80 19.71 5.93 16.77
C ALA A 80 19.07 6.05 18.17
N THR A 81 19.31 7.18 18.85
CA THR A 81 18.91 7.46 20.25
C THR A 81 17.40 7.48 20.52
N THR A 82 16.59 7.36 19.47
CA THR A 82 15.12 7.33 19.55
C THR A 82 14.56 5.92 19.51
N LEU A 83 15.38 4.89 19.25
CA LEU A 83 14.98 3.49 19.33
C LEU A 83 15.24 2.96 20.74
N HIS A 84 14.24 2.30 21.30
CA HIS A 84 14.34 1.61 22.59
C HIS A 84 14.58 0.12 22.36
N ASP A 85 15.15 -0.55 23.36
CA ASP A 85 15.54 -1.97 23.30
C ASP A 85 14.45 -2.91 22.74
N ASN A 86 13.18 -2.67 23.10
CA ASN A 86 12.04 -3.50 22.70
C ASN A 86 11.39 -3.06 21.38
N ASP A 87 11.82 -1.95 20.77
CA ASP A 87 11.32 -1.54 19.46
C ASP A 87 11.67 -2.61 18.44
N ARG A 88 10.75 -2.91 17.53
CA ARG A 88 10.98 -3.95 16.51
C ARG A 88 11.66 -3.38 15.28
N VAL A 89 12.54 -4.18 14.71
CA VAL A 89 13.23 -3.89 13.44
C VAL A 89 13.12 -5.07 12.49
N ILE A 90 13.13 -4.76 11.20
CA ILE A 90 13.53 -5.71 10.17
C ILE A 90 15.02 -5.51 9.95
N GLY A 91 15.82 -6.52 10.24
CA GLY A 91 17.27 -6.53 10.01
C GLY A 91 17.62 -7.30 8.73
N ILE A 92 18.56 -6.78 7.96
CA ILE A 92 19.19 -7.51 6.86
C ILE A 92 20.70 -7.54 7.05
N SER A 93 21.29 -8.69 6.75
CA SER A 93 22.74 -8.86 6.76
C SER A 93 23.16 -9.47 5.43
N THR A 94 23.77 -8.64 4.60
CA THR A 94 24.28 -9.01 3.27
C THR A 94 25.80 -8.85 3.25
N LYS A 95 26.47 -9.36 2.21
CA LYS A 95 27.92 -9.18 2.07
C LYS A 95 28.34 -7.71 1.96
N SER A 96 27.45 -6.83 1.47
CA SER A 96 27.75 -5.42 1.22
C SER A 96 27.25 -4.49 2.32
N SER A 97 26.25 -4.89 3.11
CA SER A 97 25.68 -4.02 4.15
C SER A 97 24.92 -4.80 5.22
N VAL A 98 25.00 -4.29 6.44
CA VAL A 98 24.19 -4.71 7.60
C VAL A 98 23.33 -3.52 8.00
N LYS A 99 22.00 -3.67 7.88
CA LYS A 99 21.04 -2.57 8.02
C LYS A 99 19.84 -3.00 8.84
N ALA A 100 19.32 -2.08 9.65
CA ALA A 100 18.07 -2.20 10.37
C ALA A 100 17.04 -1.20 9.86
N TYR A 101 15.82 -1.67 9.65
CA TYR A 101 14.67 -0.88 9.22
C TYR A 101 13.61 -0.94 10.35
N PRO A 102 13.49 0.13 11.16
CA PRO A 102 12.55 0.14 12.28
C PRO A 102 11.11 -0.03 11.82
N ILE A 103 10.39 -0.97 12.44
CA ILE A 103 8.99 -1.27 12.09
C ILE A 103 8.11 -0.03 12.24
N ARG A 104 8.40 0.87 13.19
CA ARG A 104 7.63 2.11 13.34
C ARG A 104 7.70 3.02 12.11
N ILE A 105 8.82 3.04 11.38
CA ILE A 105 8.98 3.79 10.14
C ILE A 105 8.28 3.01 9.02
N LEU A 106 8.51 1.70 8.96
CA LEU A 106 7.87 0.82 7.98
C LEU A 106 6.34 0.78 8.09
N ASN A 107 5.76 0.98 9.27
CA ASN A 107 4.32 1.10 9.46
C ASN A 107 3.72 2.31 8.74
N TRP A 108 4.50 3.38 8.53
CA TRP A 108 4.03 4.59 7.85
C TRP A 108 4.34 4.57 6.36
N HIS A 109 5.42 3.93 5.95
CA HIS A 109 5.90 3.96 4.56
C HIS A 109 5.66 2.68 3.77
N GLU A 110 5.55 1.54 4.45
CA GLU A 110 5.42 0.17 3.95
C GLU A 110 6.53 -0.33 3.01
N ILE A 111 7.15 0.53 2.22
CA ILE A 111 8.19 0.19 1.23
C ILE A 111 9.38 1.14 1.37
N VAL A 112 10.59 0.58 1.30
CA VAL A 112 11.84 1.32 1.19
C VAL A 112 12.61 0.81 -0.04
N ASN A 113 12.86 1.68 -1.00
CA ASN A 113 13.73 1.43 -2.14
C ASN A 113 15.17 1.87 -1.77
N ASP A 114 15.98 0.91 -1.35
CA ASP A 114 17.34 1.09 -0.85
C ASP A 114 18.37 0.66 -1.90
N GLY A 115 18.45 1.46 -2.98
CA GLY A 115 19.33 1.20 -4.11
C GLY A 115 18.89 -0.03 -4.91
N ASP A 116 19.63 -1.13 -4.77
CA ASP A 116 19.32 -2.40 -5.45
C ASP A 116 18.50 -3.36 -4.57
N ILE A 117 17.98 -2.86 -3.45
CA ILE A 117 17.17 -3.62 -2.51
C ILE A 117 15.81 -2.94 -2.35
N VAL A 118 14.74 -3.72 -2.36
CA VAL A 118 13.42 -3.28 -1.89
C VAL A 118 13.10 -3.98 -0.58
N ILE A 119 12.81 -3.19 0.45
CA ILE A 119 12.23 -3.68 1.71
C ILE A 119 10.74 -3.39 1.65
N SER A 120 9.92 -4.36 2.01
CA SER A 120 8.49 -4.17 2.15
C SER A 120 7.98 -4.71 3.48
N TYR A 121 6.97 -4.06 4.03
CA TYR A 121 6.36 -4.41 5.29
C TYR A 121 4.87 -4.17 5.20
N CYS A 122 4.09 -5.22 5.43
CA CYS A 122 2.63 -5.18 5.46
C CYS A 122 2.18 -5.01 6.92
N PRO A 123 1.64 -3.84 7.33
CA PRO A 123 1.24 -3.61 8.72
C PRO A 123 0.06 -4.47 9.15
N LEU A 124 -0.80 -4.88 8.21
CA LEU A 124 -1.98 -5.71 8.47
C LEU A 124 -1.62 -7.14 8.89
N CYS A 125 -0.51 -7.66 8.36
CA CYS A 125 -0.07 -9.04 8.55
C CYS A 125 1.21 -9.15 9.38
N GLY A 126 1.87 -8.03 9.68
CA GLY A 126 3.12 -7.98 10.46
C GLY A 126 4.32 -8.61 9.74
N THR A 127 4.25 -8.74 8.42
CA THR A 127 5.27 -9.41 7.60
C THR A 127 6.19 -8.41 6.94
N GLY A 128 7.49 -8.57 7.17
CA GLY A 128 8.56 -7.84 6.48
C GLY A 128 9.29 -8.76 5.52
N MET A 129 9.57 -8.28 4.31
CA MET A 129 10.29 -8.99 3.26
C MET A 129 11.34 -8.07 2.64
N ALA A 130 12.41 -8.66 2.10
CA ALA A 130 13.44 -7.92 1.39
C ALA A 130 13.82 -8.67 0.12
N PHE A 131 14.07 -7.93 -0.96
CA PHE A 131 14.41 -8.52 -2.25
C PHE A 131 15.53 -7.74 -2.95
N ILE A 132 16.33 -8.45 -3.73
CA ILE A 132 17.24 -7.83 -4.70
C ILE A 132 16.40 -7.40 -5.90
N SER A 133 16.45 -6.11 -6.22
CA SER A 133 15.87 -5.50 -7.40
C SER A 133 16.76 -4.35 -7.85
N PRO A 134 17.58 -4.50 -8.91
CA PRO A 134 18.47 -3.45 -9.37
C PRO A 134 17.74 -2.13 -9.68
N ASN A 135 18.22 -1.02 -9.13
CA ASN A 135 17.55 0.28 -9.16
C ASN A 135 16.06 0.16 -8.77
N ALA A 136 15.82 -0.38 -7.57
CA ALA A 136 14.50 -0.60 -7.00
C ALA A 136 13.67 0.68 -7.08
N ASP A 137 12.45 0.54 -7.58
CA ASP A 137 11.52 1.65 -7.76
C ASP A 137 10.09 1.11 -7.64
N PHE A 138 9.75 0.72 -6.42
CA PHE A 138 8.45 0.18 -6.06
C PHE A 138 7.62 1.17 -5.26
N GLY A 139 6.32 1.20 -5.53
CA GLY A 139 5.34 1.94 -4.75
C GLY A 139 4.28 1.04 -4.13
N VAL A 140 3.48 1.65 -3.25
CA VAL A 140 2.36 0.98 -2.59
C VAL A 140 1.16 1.02 -3.53
N SER A 141 0.67 -0.15 -3.95
CA SER A 141 -0.46 -0.21 -4.89
C SER A 141 -1.80 0.10 -4.25
N GLY A 142 -1.91 0.02 -2.92
CA GLY A 142 -3.17 0.05 -2.19
C GLY A 142 -4.07 -1.18 -2.42
N LEU A 143 -3.56 -2.22 -3.07
CA LEU A 143 -4.25 -3.49 -3.27
C LEU A 143 -3.68 -4.59 -2.38
N LEU A 144 -4.53 -5.55 -2.05
CA LEU A 144 -4.24 -6.68 -1.19
C LEU A 144 -4.56 -8.00 -1.89
N TYR A 145 -3.81 -9.04 -1.58
CA TYR A 145 -4.11 -10.44 -1.90
C TYR A 145 -3.87 -11.29 -0.66
N ASN A 146 -4.85 -12.10 -0.22
CA ASN A 146 -4.79 -12.83 1.06
C ASN A 146 -4.41 -11.93 2.26
N SER A 147 -4.94 -10.71 2.29
CA SER A 147 -4.65 -9.68 3.30
C SER A 147 -3.18 -9.19 3.34
N ASP A 148 -2.36 -9.63 2.39
CA ASP A 148 -0.99 -9.19 2.18
C ASP A 148 -0.94 -8.10 1.10
N MET A 149 0.02 -7.18 1.21
CA MET A 149 0.13 -6.07 0.26
C MET A 149 0.60 -6.54 -1.12
N LEU A 150 0.05 -5.89 -2.16
CA LEU A 150 0.65 -5.94 -3.49
C LEU A 150 1.52 -4.69 -3.68
N LEU A 151 2.79 -4.88 -4.00
CA LEU A 151 3.65 -3.80 -4.46
C LEU A 151 3.35 -3.53 -5.94
N TYR A 152 3.81 -2.40 -6.46
CA TYR A 152 3.91 -2.22 -7.90
C TYR A 152 5.26 -1.62 -8.28
N ASP A 153 5.84 -2.01 -9.41
CA ASP A 153 7.02 -1.34 -9.94
C ASP A 153 6.59 -0.14 -10.79
N ARG A 154 7.18 1.03 -10.57
CA ARG A 154 6.74 2.27 -11.24
C ARG A 154 7.07 2.30 -12.72
N LYS A 155 8.08 1.54 -13.15
CA LYS A 155 8.56 1.51 -14.53
C LYS A 155 7.60 0.79 -15.47
N THR A 156 6.97 -0.29 -15.01
CA THR A 156 6.11 -1.14 -15.85
C THR A 156 4.67 -1.24 -15.36
N GLU A 157 4.38 -0.71 -14.17
CA GLU A 157 3.08 -0.85 -13.48
C GLU A 157 2.67 -2.30 -13.23
N SER A 158 3.63 -3.23 -13.16
CA SER A 158 3.33 -4.63 -12.80
C SER A 158 3.03 -4.70 -11.30
N LEU A 159 2.02 -5.48 -10.91
CA LEU A 159 1.77 -5.78 -9.50
C LEU A 159 2.62 -6.98 -9.08
N TRP A 160 3.17 -6.90 -7.88
CA TRP A 160 4.03 -7.92 -7.28
C TRP A 160 3.45 -8.36 -5.94
N SER A 161 3.31 -9.68 -5.74
CA SER A 161 2.95 -10.23 -4.43
C SER A 161 4.15 -10.17 -3.50
N GLN A 162 3.98 -9.57 -2.31
CA GLN A 162 5.04 -9.52 -1.30
C GLN A 162 5.43 -10.93 -0.84
N ILE A 163 4.48 -11.79 -0.44
CA ILE A 163 4.83 -13.15 0.01
C ILE A 163 5.50 -13.98 -1.09
N PHE A 164 4.99 -13.95 -2.32
CA PHE A 164 5.55 -14.78 -3.39
C PHE A 164 6.82 -14.20 -4.01
N GLY A 165 7.13 -12.93 -3.77
CA GLY A 165 8.20 -12.21 -4.46
C GLY A 165 8.05 -12.29 -5.98
N LYS A 166 6.83 -12.27 -6.52
CA LYS A 166 6.54 -12.55 -7.93
C LYS A 166 5.58 -11.53 -8.53
N ALA A 167 5.84 -11.12 -9.76
CA ALA A 167 4.93 -10.29 -10.54
C ALA A 167 3.68 -11.10 -10.91
N ILE A 168 2.52 -10.68 -10.41
CA ILE A 168 1.23 -11.36 -10.63
C ILE A 168 0.47 -10.80 -11.84
N SER A 169 0.81 -9.59 -12.30
CA SER A 169 0.21 -8.94 -13.47
C SER A 169 1.19 -7.99 -14.14
N GLY A 170 0.77 -7.36 -15.24
CA GLY A 170 1.57 -6.38 -15.97
C GLY A 170 2.68 -6.98 -16.84
N PRO A 171 3.55 -6.12 -17.43
CA PRO A 171 4.60 -6.54 -18.35
C PRO A 171 5.63 -7.52 -17.77
N ARG A 172 5.87 -7.49 -16.44
CA ARG A 172 6.84 -8.35 -15.75
C ARG A 172 6.23 -9.65 -15.22
N LYS A 173 4.94 -9.91 -15.49
CA LYS A 173 4.21 -11.05 -14.94
C LYS A 173 4.96 -12.37 -15.08
N GLY A 174 5.03 -13.12 -13.98
CA GLY A 174 5.70 -14.42 -13.89
C GLY A 174 7.14 -14.35 -13.42
N GLU A 175 7.78 -13.18 -13.50
CA GLU A 175 9.11 -12.97 -12.96
C GLU A 175 9.12 -12.99 -11.44
N ALA A 176 10.21 -13.52 -10.88
CA ALA A 176 10.44 -13.59 -9.45
C ALA A 176 11.62 -12.70 -9.05
N LEU A 177 11.49 -12.05 -7.90
CA LEU A 177 12.57 -11.35 -7.23
C LEU A 177 13.41 -12.33 -6.42
N GLU A 178 14.71 -12.06 -6.32
CA GLU A 178 15.59 -12.82 -5.44
C GLU A 178 15.39 -12.38 -3.99
N LEU A 179 15.01 -13.31 -3.12
CA LEU A 179 14.72 -13.05 -1.72
C LEU A 179 16.01 -12.83 -0.90
N ILE A 180 16.01 -11.80 -0.08
CA ILE A 180 17.01 -11.58 0.97
C ILE A 180 16.42 -12.06 2.29
N ALA A 181 17.17 -12.89 3.02
CA ALA A 181 16.78 -13.30 4.36
C ALA A 181 16.71 -12.08 5.29
N VAL A 182 15.59 -11.94 5.99
CA VAL A 182 15.37 -10.86 6.97
C VAL A 182 15.20 -11.44 8.36
N GLU A 183 15.65 -10.70 9.36
CA GLU A 183 15.36 -10.98 10.76
C GLU A 183 14.31 -10.00 11.27
N ASN A 184 13.21 -10.51 11.83
CA ASN A 184 12.22 -9.69 12.51
C ASN A 184 12.40 -9.86 14.02
N THR A 185 13.05 -8.89 14.66
CA THR A 185 13.54 -9.01 16.04
C THR A 185 13.43 -7.68 16.80
N SER A 186 13.79 -7.68 18.08
CA SER A 186 13.92 -6.44 18.85
C SER A 186 15.20 -5.70 18.49
N TRP A 187 15.18 -4.37 18.61
CA TRP A 187 16.33 -3.51 18.35
C TRP A 187 17.53 -3.94 19.18
N LYS A 188 17.31 -4.24 20.47
CA LYS A 188 18.37 -4.75 21.35
C LYS A 188 19.02 -6.02 20.80
N ASN A 189 18.23 -7.03 20.44
CA ASN A 189 18.77 -8.29 19.94
C ASN A 189 19.54 -8.09 18.64
N TRP A 190 19.03 -7.24 17.75
CA TRP A 190 19.72 -6.91 16.51
C TRP A 190 21.05 -6.20 16.78
N GLN A 191 21.05 -5.18 17.62
CA GLN A 191 22.24 -4.39 17.97
C GLN A 191 23.31 -5.24 18.68
N ASP A 192 22.90 -6.15 19.57
CA ASP A 192 23.82 -7.06 20.27
C ASP A 192 24.58 -7.96 19.27
N ASN A 193 23.93 -8.36 18.16
CA ASN A 193 24.53 -9.19 17.11
C ASN A 193 25.23 -8.37 16.00
N HIS A 194 24.81 -7.11 15.81
CA HIS A 194 25.24 -6.24 14.73
C HIS A 194 25.52 -4.81 15.23
N PRO A 195 26.56 -4.61 16.07
CA PRO A 195 26.82 -3.32 16.71
C PRO A 195 27.14 -2.20 15.71
N ASP A 196 27.71 -2.55 14.55
CA ASP A 196 28.07 -1.63 13.47
C ASP A 196 26.93 -1.44 12.44
N THR A 197 25.71 -1.92 12.74
CA THR A 197 24.56 -1.78 11.83
C THR A 197 24.27 -0.32 11.53
N LEU A 198 23.88 -0.08 10.28
CA LEU A 198 23.21 1.15 9.88
C LEU A 198 21.72 1.04 10.20
N VAL A 199 21.09 2.15 10.55
CA VAL A 199 19.69 2.22 10.95
C VAL A 199 18.96 3.23 10.08
N LEU A 200 17.85 2.83 9.47
CA LEU A 200 17.00 3.74 8.70
C LEU A 200 16.51 4.88 9.61
N SER A 201 16.62 6.11 9.10
CA SER A 201 16.30 7.34 9.83
C SER A 201 15.40 8.25 9.00
N GLU A 202 14.51 8.96 9.70
CA GLU A 202 13.67 10.04 9.14
C GLU A 202 14.38 11.40 9.12
N LYS A 203 15.56 11.52 9.74
CA LYS A 203 16.40 12.73 9.79
C LYS A 203 17.28 12.84 8.54
#